data_AF-A0A644YKY9-F1
#
_entry.id   AF-A0A644YKY9-F1
#
_cell.length_a   1.000
_cell.length_b   1.000
_cell.length_c   1.000
_cell.angle_alpha   90.00
_cell.angle_beta   90.00
_cell.angle_gamma   90.00
#
_symmetry.space_group_name_H-M   'P 1'
#
loop_
_entity.id
_entity.type
_entity.pdbx_description
1 polymer ?
#
loop_
_entity_poly.entity_id
_entity_poly.type
_entity_poly.pdbx_seq_one_letter_code
_entity_poly.pdbx_strand_id
1 'polypeptide(L)' 'MDTISADSCENTLLSNHNLLLANGKIIAENLTNTSCLPKDKAFKLYIIPLKLKDGDGSPARVFAIC' A
#
# COMPACT_ATOMS: atom_id res chain seq x y z
N MET A 1 0.25 -9.03 -0.14
CA MET A 1 1.63 -9.37 0.24
C MET A 1 1.85 -8.69 1.57
N ASP A 2 2.07 -9.46 2.62
CA ASP A 2 2.40 -8.92 3.94
C ASP A 2 3.93 -8.77 3.99
N THR A 3 4.42 -7.65 3.45
CA THR A 3 5.85 -7.35 3.33
C THR A 3 6.14 -5.91 3.69
N ILE A 4 7.40 -5.68 4.10
CA ILE A 4 7.93 -4.37 4.44
C ILE A 4 8.12 -3.44 3.25
N SER A 5 8.09 -3.98 2.02
CA SER A 5 8.31 -3.22 0.79
C SER A 5 7.41 -3.73 -0.33
N ALA A 6 7.00 -2.82 -1.23
CA ALA A 6 6.40 -3.14 -2.52
C ALA A 6 7.42 -3.68 -3.55
N ASP A 7 8.71 -3.48 -3.30
CA ASP A 7 9.80 -4.08 -4.06
C ASP A 7 10.37 -5.30 -3.34
N SER A 8 10.98 -6.22 -4.10
CA SER A 8 11.80 -7.29 -3.53
C SER A 8 12.99 -6.70 -2.79
N CYS A 9 13.42 -7.32 -1.68
CA CYS A 9 14.62 -6.92 -0.96
C CYS A 9 15.89 -6.96 -1.83
N GLU A 10 15.90 -7.81 -2.86
CA GLU A 10 17.01 -7.93 -3.81
C GLU A 10 16.99 -6.82 -4.89
N ASN A 11 15.87 -6.09 -5.04
CA ASN A 11 15.74 -5.05 -6.05
C ASN A 11 16.32 -3.71 -5.57
N THR A 12 17.59 -3.48 -5.87
CA THR A 12 18.28 -2.23 -5.53
C THR A 12 17.81 -1.02 -6.34
N LEU A 13 17.10 -1.22 -7.45
CA LEU A 13 16.59 -0.15 -8.30
C LEU A 13 15.21 0.37 -7.87
N LEU A 14 14.53 -0.32 -6.93
CA LEU A 14 13.21 0.05 -6.43
C LEU A 14 12.20 0.36 -7.56
N SER A 15 12.17 -0.52 -8.56
CA SER A 15 11.44 -0.31 -9.81
C SER A 15 9.95 -0.09 -9.58
N ASN A 16 9.34 -0.80 -8.63
CA ASN A 16 7.91 -0.63 -8.33
C ASN A 16 7.65 0.73 -7.67
N HIS A 17 8.47 1.13 -6.69
CA HIS A 17 8.39 2.46 -6.10
C HIS A 17 8.50 3.55 -7.16
N ASN A 18 9.56 3.50 -7.96
CA ASN A 18 9.81 4.51 -9.00
C ASN A 18 8.66 4.60 -10.00
N LEU A 19 8.18 3.46 -10.50
CA LEU A 19 7.07 3.45 -11.47
C LEU A 19 5.77 3.98 -10.85
N LEU A 20 5.39 3.51 -9.66
CA LEU A 20 4.12 3.85 -9.03
C LEU A 20 4.09 5.30 -8.54
N LEU A 21 5.11 5.73 -7.80
CA LEU A 21 5.17 7.07 -7.21
C LEU A 21 5.36 8.15 -8.30
N ALA A 22 6.16 7.89 -9.34
CA ALA A 22 6.29 8.83 -10.47
C ALA A 22 4.96 9.06 -11.22
N ASN A 23 4.03 8.10 -11.14
CA ASN A 23 2.70 8.20 -11.73
C ASN A 23 1.62 8.65 -10.72
N GLY A 24 2.02 9.24 -9.60
CA GLY A 24 1.11 9.79 -8.58
C GLY A 24 0.25 8.72 -7.90
N LYS A 25 0.69 7.45 -7.89
CA LYS A 25 0.03 6.38 -7.14
C LYS A 25 0.59 6.34 -5.72
N ILE A 26 -0.20 5.78 -4.80
CA ILE A 26 0.21 5.54 -3.42
C ILE A 26 0.55 4.08 -3.22
N ILE A 27 1.41 3.79 -2.25
CA ILE A 27 1.81 2.45 -1.85
C ILE A 27 1.38 2.23 -0.39
N ALA A 28 0.76 1.09 -0.12
CA ALA A 28 0.42 0.65 1.23
C ALA A 28 1.15 -0.68 1.51
N GLU A 29 2.02 -0.67 2.51
CA GLU A 29 2.91 -1.78 2.86
C GLU A 29 2.52 -2.35 4.22
N ASN A 30 3.03 -3.54 4.56
CA ASN A 30 2.71 -4.26 5.81
C ASN A 30 1.20 -4.50 6.00
N LEU A 31 0.49 -4.82 4.91
CA LEU A 31 -0.93 -5.15 4.96
C LEU A 31 -1.12 -6.59 5.46
N THR A 32 -1.97 -6.74 6.47
CA THR A 32 -2.34 -8.03 7.04
C THR A 32 -3.76 -8.45 6.65
N ASN A 33 -4.15 -9.69 6.97
CA ASN A 33 -5.50 -10.24 6.75
C ASN A 33 -6.01 -10.17 5.30
N THR A 34 -5.12 -10.06 4.30
CA THR A 34 -5.54 -9.96 2.89
C THR A 34 -6.21 -11.24 2.39
N SER A 35 -6.00 -12.38 3.05
CA SER A 35 -6.70 -13.63 2.77
C SER A 35 -8.20 -13.58 3.07
N CYS A 36 -8.65 -12.64 3.91
CA CYS A 36 -10.06 -12.45 4.24
C CYS A 36 -10.82 -11.64 3.18
N LEU A 37 -10.12 -11.06 2.19
CA LEU A 37 -10.75 -10.24 1.15
C LEU A 37 -11.52 -11.11 0.15
N PRO A 38 -12.65 -10.62 -0.39
CA PRO A 38 -13.37 -11.34 -1.43
C PRO A 38 -12.51 -11.51 -2.69
N LYS A 39 -12.50 -12.72 -3.25
CA LYS A 39 -11.75 -13.03 -4.48
C LYS A 39 -12.55 -12.76 -5.75
N ASP A 40 -13.87 -12.95 -5.67
CA ASP A 40 -14.76 -12.96 -6.83
C ASP A 40 -15.72 -11.76 -6.88
N LYS A 41 -15.51 -10.76 -6.01
CA LYS A 41 -16.28 -9.51 -6.02
C LYS A 41 -15.42 -8.32 -5.61
N ALA A 42 -15.86 -7.13 -6.02
CA ALA A 42 -15.25 -5.88 -5.60
C ALA A 42 -15.48 -5.62 -4.10
N PHE A 43 -14.53 -4.93 -3.49
CA PHE A 43 -14.62 -4.39 -2.14
C PHE A 43 -14.08 -2.96 -2.13
N LYS A 44 -14.44 -2.18 -1.11
CA LYS A 44 -13.91 -0.83 -0.92
C LYS A 44 -12.74 -0.88 0.05
N LEU A 45 -11.59 -0.41 -0.39
CA LEU A 45 -10.39 -0.25 0.46
C LEU A 45 -10.30 1.20 0.93
N TYR A 46 -10.11 1.38 2.23
CA TYR A 46 -9.87 2.68 2.86
C TYR A 46 -8.46 2.69 3.41
N ILE A 47 -7.68 3.68 3.00
CA ILE A 47 -6.30 3.91 3.46
C ILE A 47 -6.30 5.29 4.13
N ILE A 48 -6.20 5.32 5.46
CA ILE A 48 -6.32 6.55 6.24
C ILE A 48 -4.95 6.91 6.85
N PRO A 49 -4.11 7.69 6.14
CA PRO A 49 -2.83 8.17 6.65
C PRO A 49 -3.01 9.33 7.64
N LEU A 50 -1.95 9.63 8.39
CA LEU A 50 -1.87 10.86 9.18
C LEU A 50 -1.72 12.07 8.25
N LYS A 51 -2.40 13.16 8.59
CA LYS A 51 -2.28 14.43 7.86
C LYS A 51 -1.02 15.19 8.32
N LEU A 52 0.12 14.79 7.78
CA LEU A 52 1.39 15.46 7.99
C LEU A 52 1.58 16.56 6.94
N LYS A 53 2.01 17.74 7.38
CA LYS A 53 2.34 18.83 6.45
C LYS A 53 3.59 18.44 5.67
N ASP A 54 3.51 18.49 4.33
CA ASP A 54 4.59 18.18 3.39
C ASP A 54 5.23 16.79 3.61
N GLY A 55 4.47 15.82 4.14
CA GLY A 55 4.96 14.47 4.41
C GLY A 55 4.84 13.54 3.20
N ASP A 56 5.88 12.76 2.94
CA ASP A 56 5.94 11.78 1.83
C ASP A 56 5.15 10.50 2.11
N GLY A 57 4.84 10.24 3.38
CA GLY A 57 4.12 9.06 3.84
C GLY A 57 3.88 9.09 5.35
N SER A 58 3.04 8.18 5.84
CA SER A 58 2.83 8.00 7.28
C SER A 58 2.25 6.61 7.57
N PRO A 59 2.34 6.14 8.83
CA PRO A 59 1.52 5.02 9.27
C PRO A 59 0.04 5.30 9.01
N ALA A 60 -0.68 4.29 8.54
CA ALA A 60 -2.08 4.40 8.18
C ALA A 60 -2.91 3.30 8.84
N ARG A 61 -4.16 3.63 9.18
CA ARG A 61 -5.17 2.60 9.44
C ARG A 61 -5.78 2.21 8.11
N VAL A 62 -5.56 0.97 7.70
CA VAL A 62 -6.11 0.40 6.46
C VAL A 62 -7.21 -0.59 6.81
N PHE A 63 -8.36 -0.48 6.15
CA PHE A 63 -9.49 -1.41 6.32
C PHE A 63 -10.29 -1.55 5.04
N ALA A 64 -11.01 -2.65 4.90
CA ALA A 64 -11.87 -2.94 3.76
C ALA A 64 -13.32 -3.15 4.19
N ILE A 65 -14.26 -2.74 3.33
CA ILE A 65 -15.70 -2.98 3.49
C ILE A 65 -16.19 -3.73 2.25
N CYS A 66 -16.95 -4.82 2.48
CA CYS A 66 -17.33 -5.81 1.48
C CYS A 66 -18.84 -5.93 1.29
#